data_AF-A0A2G3NZD4-F1
#
_entry.id   AF-A0A2G3NZD4-F1
#
_cell.length_a   1.000
_cell.length_b   1.000
_cell.length_c   1.000
_cell.angle_alpha   90.00
_cell.angle_beta   90.00
_cell.angle_gamma   90.00
#
_symmetry.space_group_name_H-M   'P 1'
#
loop_
_entity.id
_entity.type
_entity.pdbx_description
1 polymer ?
#
loop_
_entity_poly.entity_id
_entity_poly.type
_entity_poly.pdbx_seq_one_letter_code
_entity_poly.pdbx_strand_id
1 'polypeptide(L)'
;MSKGTNNLAAKHCVIWYDHHEETPLDVLEDFVDWTKRKHLRSYIEIGKMLHVTRNEAQRMLDLAALPDDATIKRMKELMNGKD
;
A
#
# COMPACT_ATOMS: atom_id res chain seq x y z
N MET A 1 -10.58 0.30 58.63
CA MET A 1 -9.87 -0.82 57.94
C MET A 1 -10.81 -1.35 56.88
N SER A 2 -10.50 -1.57 55.61
CA SER A 2 -9.29 -1.37 54.81
C SER A 2 -9.72 -1.09 53.37
N LYS A 3 -8.98 -0.22 52.69
CA LYS A 3 -9.09 0.06 51.25
C LYS A 3 -8.76 -1.22 50.47
N GLY A 4 -9.58 -1.55 49.48
CA GLY A 4 -9.35 -2.69 48.59
C GLY A 4 -9.97 -2.46 47.23
N THR A 5 -9.66 -1.31 46.62
CA THR A 5 -9.94 -1.07 45.20
C THR A 5 -9.11 -2.04 44.38
N ASN A 6 -9.76 -3.08 43.86
CA ASN A 6 -9.14 -4.07 42.98
C ASN A 6 -8.93 -3.48 41.58
N ASN A 7 -8.05 -2.46 41.48
CA ASN A 7 -7.67 -1.77 40.24
C ASN A 7 -6.59 -2.52 39.44
N LEU A 8 -6.57 -3.85 39.50
CA LEU A 8 -5.58 -4.68 38.79
C LEU A 8 -6.05 -5.14 37.40
N ALA A 9 -7.35 -5.04 37.11
CA ALA A 9 -7.90 -5.49 35.81
C ALA A 9 -7.48 -4.60 34.62
N ALA A 10 -7.02 -3.36 34.87
CA ALA A 10 -6.64 -2.43 33.80
C ALA A 10 -5.16 -2.54 33.36
N LYS A 11 -4.35 -3.40 33.98
CA LYS A 11 -2.90 -3.49 33.66
C LYS A 11 -2.57 -4.36 32.45
N HIS A 12 -3.55 -5.05 31.87
CA HIS A 12 -3.36 -5.93 30.72
C HIS A 12 -4.25 -5.52 29.52
N CYS A 13 -4.42 -4.22 29.31
CA CYS A 13 -4.92 -3.74 28.01
C CYS A 13 -3.81 -3.97 26.98
N VAL A 14 -3.85 -5.13 26.32
CA VAL A 14 -3.09 -5.36 25.09
C VAL A 14 -3.74 -4.48 24.04
N ILE A 15 -3.19 -3.29 23.85
CA ILE A 15 -3.56 -2.45 22.71
C ILE A 15 -2.97 -3.17 21.51
N TRP A 16 -3.83 -3.86 20.76
CA TRP A 16 -3.49 -4.36 19.44
C TRP A 16 -3.31 -3.14 18.54
N TYR A 17 -2.08 -2.64 18.46
CA TYR A 17 -1.69 -1.84 17.32
C TYR A 17 -1.62 -2.83 16.16
N ASP A 18 -2.66 -2.84 15.34
CA ASP A 18 -2.62 -3.42 14.01
C ASP A 18 -1.53 -2.63 13.26
N HIS A 19 -0.29 -3.10 13.37
CA HIS A 19 0.82 -2.59 12.58
C HIS A 19 0.57 -3.16 11.19
N HIS A 20 -0.31 -2.51 10.43
CA HIS A 20 -0.46 -2.81 9.02
C HIS A 20 0.83 -2.33 8.35
N GLU A 21 1.84 -3.19 8.34
CA GLU A 21 3.03 -2.99 7.52
C GLU A 21 2.51 -2.98 6.08
N GLU A 22 2.52 -1.81 5.43
CA GLU A 22 2.08 -1.67 4.03
C GLU A 22 2.76 -2.74 3.19
N THR A 23 1.98 -3.71 2.71
CA THR A 23 2.55 -4.79 1.92
C THR A 23 2.76 -4.31 0.48
N PRO A 24 3.64 -4.96 -0.28
CA PRO A 24 3.77 -4.73 -1.73
C PRO A 24 2.44 -4.79 -2.48
N LEU A 25 1.48 -5.58 -1.97
CA LEU A 25 0.14 -5.71 -2.54
C LEU A 25 -0.71 -4.47 -2.23
N ASP A 26 -0.68 -3.94 -1.00
CA ASP A 26 -1.40 -2.71 -0.63
C ASP A 26 -0.97 -1.53 -1.52
N VAL A 27 0.34 -1.39 -1.75
CA VAL A 27 0.87 -0.32 -2.61
C VAL A 27 0.43 -0.51 -4.06
N LEU A 28 0.38 -1.75 -4.53
CA LEU A 28 -0.09 -2.07 -5.88
C LEU A 28 -1.58 -1.76 -6.04
N GLU A 29 -2.40 -2.11 -5.06
CA GLU A 29 -3.83 -1.82 -5.06
C GLU A 29 -4.09 -0.30 -5.03
N ASP A 30 -3.38 0.45 -4.17
CA ASP A 30 -3.53 1.90 -4.10
C ASP A 30 -3.03 2.58 -5.39
N PHE A 31 -1.98 2.05 -6.04
CA PHE A 31 -1.55 2.50 -7.36
C PHE A 31 -2.60 2.22 -8.44
N VAL A 32 -3.21 1.02 -8.45
CA VAL A 32 -4.30 0.69 -9.37
C VAL A 32 -5.48 1.64 -9.18
N ASP A 33 -5.85 1.94 -7.93
CA ASP A 33 -6.91 2.90 -7.64
C ASP A 33 -6.54 4.32 -8.10
N TRP A 34 -5.30 4.75 -7.85
CA TRP A 34 -4.76 6.02 -8.32
C TRP A 34 -4.79 6.14 -9.84
N THR A 35 -4.41 5.09 -10.60
CA THR A 35 -4.47 5.10 -12.06
C THR A 35 -5.91 5.24 -12.57
N LYS A 36 -6.88 4.59 -11.90
CA LYS A 36 -8.32 4.75 -12.19
C LYS A 36 -8.78 6.19 -11.93
N ARG A 37 -8.38 6.81 -10.81
CA ARG A 37 -8.72 8.20 -10.47
C ARG A 37 -8.11 9.22 -11.44
N LYS A 38 -6.89 8.97 -11.91
CA LYS A 38 -6.21 9.80 -12.92
C LYS A 38 -6.67 9.53 -14.35
N HIS A 39 -7.63 8.60 -14.54
CA HIS A 39 -8.11 8.15 -15.84
C HIS A 39 -6.99 7.65 -16.79
N LEU A 40 -5.92 7.10 -16.23
CA LEU A 40 -4.81 6.52 -16.99
C LEU A 40 -5.24 5.16 -17.54
N ARG A 41 -5.78 5.17 -18.77
CA ARG A 41 -6.24 3.94 -19.46
C ARG A 41 -5.16 3.24 -20.27
N SER A 42 -4.02 3.91 -20.48
CA SER A 42 -2.97 3.43 -21.36
C SER A 42 -1.91 2.66 -20.58
N TYR A 43 -1.96 1.32 -20.68
CA TYR A 43 -0.95 0.42 -20.13
C TYR A 43 0.48 0.74 -20.64
N ILE A 44 0.57 1.31 -21.84
CA ILE A 44 1.84 1.71 -22.45
C ILE A 44 2.42 2.92 -21.72
N GLU A 45 1.59 3.89 -21.35
CA GLU A 45 2.03 5.07 -20.59
C GLU A 45 2.36 4.71 -19.15
N ILE A 46 1.56 3.87 -18.50
CA ILE A 46 1.85 3.37 -17.15
C ILE A 46 3.17 2.60 -17.13
N GLY A 47 3.42 1.74 -18.12
CA GLY A 47 4.69 1.03 -18.26
C GLY A 47 5.87 1.98 -18.43
N LYS A 48 5.72 3.06 -19.21
CA LYS A 48 6.75 4.10 -19.34
C LYS A 48 7.00 4.84 -18.01
N MET A 49 5.96 5.21 -17.28
CA MET A 49 6.08 5.90 -15.99
C MET A 49 6.80 5.05 -14.94
N LEU A 50 6.54 3.74 -14.92
CA LEU A 50 7.19 2.79 -14.02
C LEU A 50 8.53 2.26 -14.55
N HIS A 51 8.91 2.61 -15.79
CA HIS A 51 10.01 2.05 -16.56
C HIS A 51 10.03 0.51 -16.59
N VAL A 52 8.85 -0.09 -16.78
CA VAL A 52 8.65 -1.53 -16.93
C VAL A 52 8.12 -1.84 -18.32
N THR A 53 8.17 -3.09 -18.72
CA THR A 53 7.55 -3.48 -19.99
C THR A 53 6.03 -3.37 -19.92
N ARG A 54 5.37 -3.19 -21.06
CA ARG A 54 3.90 -3.17 -21.16
C ARG A 54 3.27 -4.42 -20.52
N ASN A 55 3.89 -5.59 -20.73
CA ASN A 55 3.38 -6.85 -20.20
C ASN A 55 3.47 -6.91 -18.67
N GLU A 56 4.56 -6.41 -18.10
CA GLU A 56 4.71 -6.31 -16.64
C GLU A 56 3.71 -5.31 -16.06
N ALA A 57 3.58 -4.13 -16.66
CA ALA A 57 2.56 -3.16 -16.26
C ALA A 57 1.15 -3.76 -16.28
N GLN A 58 0.80 -4.49 -17.34
CA GLN A 58 -0.49 -5.15 -17.44
C GLN A 58 -0.67 -6.23 -16.38
N ARG A 59 0.33 -7.08 -16.13
CA ARG A 59 0.26 -8.11 -15.08
C ARG A 59 0.14 -7.50 -13.69
N MET A 60 0.82 -6.39 -13.42
CA MET A 60 0.71 -5.67 -12.16
C MET A 60 -0.68 -5.06 -11.98
N LEU A 61 -1.26 -4.45 -13.02
CA LEU A 61 -2.61 -3.90 -12.97
C LEU A 61 -3.70 -4.98 -12.84
N ASP A 62 -3.43 -6.18 -13.37
CA ASP A 62 -4.27 -7.37 -13.21
C ASP A 62 -4.02 -8.09 -11.87
N LEU A 63 -3.12 -7.56 -11.01
CA LEU A 63 -2.67 -8.17 -9.76
C LEU A 63 -2.08 -9.60 -9.94
N ALA A 64 -1.71 -9.95 -11.17
CA ALA A 64 -1.11 -11.23 -11.53
C ALA A 64 0.41 -11.28 -11.29
N ALA A 65 1.03 -10.13 -10.99
CA ALA A 65 2.44 -10.02 -10.61
C ALA A 65 2.62 -8.97 -9.51
N LEU A 66 3.46 -9.29 -8.53
CA LEU A 66 3.88 -8.32 -7.51
C LEU A 66 4.99 -7.42 -8.08
N PRO A 67 4.98 -6.11 -7.76
CA PRO A 67 6.04 -5.19 -8.13
C PRO A 67 7.31 -5.45 -7.33
N ASP A 68 8.47 -5.31 -7.98
CA ASP A 68 9.76 -5.22 -7.28
C ASP A 68 9.87 -3.94 -6.44
N ASP A 69 10.78 -3.93 -5.47
CA ASP A 69 11.02 -2.81 -4.55
C ASP A 69 11.27 -1.47 -5.29
N ALA A 70 12.01 -1.52 -6.40
CA ALA A 70 12.26 -0.34 -7.25
C ALA A 70 10.96 0.18 -7.92
N THR A 71 10.06 -0.73 -8.29
CA THR A 71 8.77 -0.39 -8.90
C THR A 71 7.81 0.15 -7.85
N ILE A 72 7.78 -0.44 -6.64
CA ILE A 72 7.03 0.06 -5.47
C ILE A 72 7.44 1.50 -5.16
N LYS A 73 8.75 1.78 -5.12
CA LYS A 73 9.25 3.13 -4.89
C LYS A 73 8.73 4.11 -5.93
N ARG A 74 8.77 3.75 -7.21
CA ARG A 74 8.25 4.58 -8.32
C ARG A 74 6.74 4.77 -8.25
N MET A 75 5.97 3.74 -7.90
CA MET A 75 4.53 3.84 -7.67
C MET A 75 4.24 4.86 -6.57
N LYS A 76 4.91 4.74 -5.42
CA LYS A 76 4.78 5.71 -4.32
C LYS A 76 5.19 7.12 -4.73
N GLU A 77 6.27 7.28 -5.48
CA GLU A 77 6.70 8.58 -6.01
C GLU A 77 5.66 9.20 -6.98
N LEU A 78 5.02 8.40 -7.82
CA LEU A 78 3.98 8.88 -8.74
C LEU A 78 2.68 9.27 -8.00
N MET A 79 2.34 8.54 -6.94
CA MET A 79 1.14 8.78 -6.15
C MET A 79 1.30 9.95 -5.18
N ASN A 80 2.49 10.09 -4.60
CA ASN A 80 2.83 11.09 -3.58
C ASN A 80 3.55 12.33 -4.17
N GLY A 81 3.97 12.24 -5.44
CA GLY A 81 4.57 13.33 -6.19
C GLY A 81 3.57 14.47 -6.37
N LYS A 82 3.83 15.56 -5.65
CA LYS A 82 3.33 16.88 -6.01
C LYS A 82 3.77 17.18 -7.45
N ASP A 83 2.80 17.63 -8.23
CA ASP A 83 2.96 18.32 -9.52
C ASP A 83 4.21 19.22 -9.56
#